data_AF-A0A6G0Z7D5-F1
#
_entry.id   AF-A0A6G0Z7D5-F1
#
_cell.length_a   1.000
_cell.length_b   1.000
_cell.length_c   1.000
_cell.angle_alpha   90.00
_cell.angle_beta   90.00
_cell.angle_gamma   90.00
#
_symmetry.space_group_name_H-M   'P 1'
#
loop_
_entity.id
_entity.type
_entity.pdbx_description
1 polymer ?
#
loop_
_entity_poly.entity_id
_entity_poly.type
_entity_poly.pdbx_seq_one_letter_code
_entity_poly.pdbx_strand_id
1 'polypeptide(L)'
;MCALTLPDFFEDILRPPIDCSYCQGLDAIEKVYNLSVENFEKHYAYTGRPVVVVDDSNAKRSANFGFQLFKNLSDSKLLTPCQFFPYKTEFKSLEEALNMDNERAMMTSGYEPWYIGWSNCERKSINRLKEHITLPSFLPKLSDRKQTLWIFMGTPGHGAPMHIDKVAFPSWQTQISGYKKWTLRTPAECFFKCKRMFEVFMEPGSTILSFVDEWKVQMMHY
;
A
#
# COMPACT_ATOMS: atom_id res chain seq x y z
N MET A 1 -28.69 -2.69 8.14
CA MET A 1 -28.64 -2.29 6.73
C MET A 1 -28.45 -0.77 6.72
N CYS A 2 -27.22 -0.28 6.52
CA CYS A 2 -26.98 1.17 6.38
C CYS A 2 -27.01 1.47 4.87
N ALA A 3 -28.06 2.14 4.41
CA ALA A 3 -28.39 2.33 2.99
C ALA A 3 -27.91 3.69 2.43
N LEU A 4 -26.86 4.28 3.00
CA LEU A 4 -26.29 5.53 2.51
C LEU A 4 -24.78 5.37 2.37
N THR A 5 -24.33 5.06 1.16
CA THR A 5 -22.94 5.31 0.76
C THR A 5 -22.78 6.81 0.60
N LEU A 6 -22.13 7.45 1.57
CA LEU A 6 -21.80 8.88 1.47
C LEU A 6 -20.84 9.07 0.28
N PRO A 7 -21.10 10.03 -0.63
CA PRO A 7 -20.17 10.39 -1.67
C PRO A 7 -18.77 10.72 -1.13
N ASP A 8 -17.71 10.36 -1.85
CA ASP A 8 -16.29 10.57 -1.45
C ASP A 8 -15.93 12.01 -1.04
N PHE A 9 -16.73 12.99 -1.47
CA PHE A 9 -16.62 14.39 -1.10
C PHE A 9 -17.01 14.67 0.37
N PHE A 10 -17.94 13.90 0.95
CA PHE A 10 -18.29 14.06 2.36
C PHE A 10 -17.16 13.62 3.29
N GLU A 11 -16.33 12.65 2.87
CA GLU A 11 -15.13 12.30 3.63
C GLU A 11 -14.15 13.47 3.72
N ASP A 12 -14.05 14.29 2.67
CA ASP A 12 -13.19 15.49 2.67
C ASP A 12 -13.75 16.59 3.57
N ILE A 13 -15.08 16.79 3.59
CA ILE A 13 -15.71 17.86 4.39
C ILE A 13 -15.71 17.55 5.88
N LEU A 14 -15.96 16.28 6.25
CA LEU A 14 -16.14 15.88 7.64
C LEU A 14 -14.81 15.65 8.37
N ARG A 15 -13.70 15.60 7.64
CA ARG A 15 -12.36 15.49 8.24
C ARG A 15 -11.97 16.80 8.92
N PRO A 16 -11.38 16.77 10.12
CA PRO A 16 -10.80 17.96 10.73
C PRO A 16 -9.77 18.61 9.79
N PRO A 17 -9.73 19.96 9.70
CA PRO A 17 -8.70 20.66 8.94
C PRO A 17 -7.31 20.30 9.47
N ILE A 18 -6.36 20.11 8.55
CA ILE A 18 -4.97 19.81 8.90
C ILE A 18 -4.07 21.01 8.66
N ASP A 19 -2.93 21.07 9.36
CA ASP A 19 -1.87 22.03 9.05
C ASP A 19 -1.23 21.66 7.71
N CYS A 20 -1.14 22.59 6.77
CA CYS A 20 -0.58 22.38 5.44
C CYS A 20 0.96 22.50 5.38
N SER A 21 1.64 22.72 6.50
CA SER A 21 3.11 22.86 6.56
C SER A 21 3.86 21.63 6.02
N TYR A 22 3.27 20.43 6.09
CA TYR A 22 3.83 19.20 5.52
C TYR A 22 3.96 19.26 3.99
N CYS A 23 3.08 19.94 3.25
CA CYS A 23 3.15 19.97 1.79
C CYS A 23 3.76 21.27 1.23
N GLN A 24 4.08 22.24 2.09
CA GLN A 24 4.60 23.53 1.66
C GLN A 24 5.99 23.40 1.01
N GLY A 25 6.16 24.00 -0.17
CA GLY A 25 7.41 23.97 -0.94
C GLY A 25 7.74 22.59 -1.54
N LEU A 26 6.81 21.63 -1.51
CA LEU A 26 6.98 20.33 -2.14
C LEU A 26 6.52 20.40 -3.61
N ASP A 27 7.44 20.19 -4.54
CA ASP A 27 7.14 20.16 -5.98
C ASP A 27 6.99 18.73 -6.54
N ALA A 28 7.70 17.79 -5.92
CA ALA A 28 7.71 16.36 -6.24
C ALA A 28 7.92 15.54 -4.96
N ILE A 29 7.52 14.26 -4.99
CA ILE A 29 7.82 13.32 -3.90
C ILE A 29 9.30 12.97 -3.99
N GLU A 30 10.03 13.22 -2.91
CA GLU A 30 11.45 12.94 -2.85
C GLU A 30 11.71 11.43 -2.91
N LYS A 31 12.74 11.06 -3.68
CA LYS A 31 13.23 9.69 -3.77
C LYS A 31 14.65 9.62 -3.24
N VAL A 32 14.81 8.97 -2.10
CA VAL A 32 16.10 8.80 -1.41
C VAL A 32 16.57 7.35 -1.48
N TYR A 33 17.87 7.14 -1.40
CA TYR A 33 18.48 5.82 -1.54
C TYR A 33 19.25 5.48 -0.27
N ASN A 34 19.16 4.24 0.20
CA ASN A 34 19.91 3.73 1.36
C ASN A 34 19.82 4.62 2.60
N LEU A 35 18.59 4.97 2.99
CA LEU A 35 18.35 5.86 4.11
C LEU A 35 18.72 5.17 5.43
N SER A 36 19.48 5.85 6.30
CA SER A 36 19.74 5.34 7.66
C SER A 36 18.53 5.55 8.57
N VAL A 37 18.40 4.71 9.60
CA VAL A 37 17.34 4.88 10.63
C VAL A 37 17.41 6.27 11.28
N GLU A 38 18.61 6.76 11.60
CA GLU A 38 18.81 8.09 12.20
C GLU A 38 18.31 9.21 11.27
N ASN A 39 18.66 9.16 9.98
CA ASN A 39 18.22 10.17 9.03
C ASN A 39 16.71 10.07 8.76
N PHE A 40 16.14 8.87 8.78
CA PHE A 40 14.71 8.65 8.70
C PHE A 40 13.96 9.30 9.87
N GLU A 41 14.37 9.01 11.10
CA GLU A 41 13.73 9.55 12.30
C GLU A 41 13.86 11.07 12.38
N LYS A 42 15.02 11.60 12.00
CA LYS A 42 15.31 13.04 12.07
C LYS A 42 14.56 13.86 11.03
N HIS A 43 14.37 13.34 9.82
CA HIS A 43 13.89 14.15 8.69
C HIS A 43 12.53 13.73 8.12
N TYR A 44 12.04 12.52 8.39
CA TYR A 44 10.85 11.99 7.71
C TYR A 44 9.74 11.49 8.65
N ALA A 45 10.09 10.68 9.67
CA ALA A 45 9.14 9.88 10.45
C ALA A 45 7.96 10.65 11.06
N TYR A 46 8.15 11.93 11.37
CA TYR A 46 7.18 12.77 12.10
C TYR A 46 6.77 14.03 11.35
N THR A 47 6.96 14.05 10.02
CA THR A 47 6.77 15.26 9.22
C THR A 47 5.46 15.30 8.42
N GLY A 48 4.78 14.17 8.25
CA GLY A 48 3.66 14.04 7.31
C GLY A 48 4.08 14.12 5.82
N ARG A 49 5.39 14.25 5.53
CA ARG A 49 5.92 14.40 4.18
C ARG A 49 6.15 13.04 3.53
N PRO A 50 5.50 12.73 2.41
CA PRO A 50 5.72 11.49 1.70
C PRO A 50 7.15 11.48 1.15
N VAL A 51 7.81 10.35 1.31
CA VAL A 51 9.12 10.06 0.75
C VAL A 51 9.11 8.64 0.21
N VAL A 52 9.80 8.44 -0.90
CA VAL A 52 10.12 7.11 -1.42
C VAL A 52 11.56 6.80 -1.04
N VAL A 53 11.75 5.72 -0.30
CA VAL A 53 13.06 5.18 0.02
C VAL A 53 13.32 3.96 -0.83
N VAL A 54 14.42 3.96 -1.55
CA VAL A 54 14.91 2.79 -2.30
C VAL A 54 16.09 2.21 -1.54
N ASP A 55 15.88 1.02 -1.00
CA ASP A 55 16.99 0.25 -0.43
C ASP A 55 17.72 -0.47 -1.56
N ASP A 56 19.01 -0.16 -1.69
CA ASP A 56 19.94 -0.85 -2.58
C ASP A 56 20.29 -2.19 -1.94
N SER A 57 20.29 -3.24 -2.75
CA SER A 57 20.72 -4.61 -2.40
C SER A 57 19.75 -5.53 -1.61
N ASN A 58 19.44 -6.68 -2.22
CA ASN A 58 19.28 -7.97 -1.56
C ASN A 58 18.23 -8.12 -0.44
N ALA A 59 17.12 -7.38 -0.45
CA ALA A 59 15.93 -7.82 0.28
C ALA A 59 15.66 -9.26 -0.15
N LYS A 60 15.88 -10.23 0.75
CA LYS A 60 15.65 -11.66 0.51
C LYS A 60 14.18 -11.82 0.15
N ARG A 61 13.90 -11.76 -1.13
CA ARG A 61 12.61 -12.05 -1.71
C ARG A 61 12.70 -13.48 -2.16
N SER A 62 11.87 -14.33 -1.58
CA SER A 62 11.68 -15.66 -2.15
C SER A 62 11.28 -15.48 -3.61
N ALA A 63 11.94 -16.17 -4.54
CA ALA A 63 11.53 -16.17 -5.96
C ALA A 63 10.05 -16.56 -6.14
N ASN A 64 9.49 -17.22 -5.13
CA ASN A 64 8.10 -17.68 -5.11
C ASN A 64 7.15 -16.68 -4.43
N PHE A 65 7.60 -15.50 -3.98
CA PHE A 65 6.71 -14.53 -3.33
C PHE A 65 5.78 -13.85 -4.35
N GLY A 66 4.62 -14.47 -4.55
CA GLY A 66 3.61 -14.08 -5.52
C GLY A 66 2.36 -14.97 -5.42
N PHE A 67 1.53 -14.95 -6.44
CA PHE A 67 0.20 -15.61 -6.45
C PHE A 67 0.23 -17.06 -5.98
N GLN A 68 1.18 -17.85 -6.50
CA GLN A 68 1.28 -19.28 -6.18
C GLN A 68 1.60 -19.55 -4.69
N LEU A 69 2.42 -18.71 -4.05
CA LEU A 69 2.66 -18.82 -2.61
C LEU A 69 1.37 -18.61 -1.82
N PHE A 70 0.59 -17.57 -2.16
CA PHE A 70 -0.64 -17.26 -1.44
C PHE A 70 -1.72 -18.30 -1.68
N LYS A 71 -1.86 -18.82 -2.90
CA LYS A 71 -2.74 -19.94 -3.22
C LYS A 71 -2.43 -21.16 -2.34
N ASN A 72 -1.17 -21.58 -2.28
CA ASN A 72 -0.73 -22.69 -1.43
C ASN A 72 -0.96 -22.44 0.08
N LEU A 73 -0.73 -21.21 0.55
CA LEU A 73 -1.00 -20.84 1.94
C LEU A 73 -2.50 -20.90 2.27
N SER A 74 -3.36 -20.49 1.34
CA SER A 74 -4.82 -20.60 1.46
C SER A 74 -5.26 -22.06 1.56
N ASP A 75 -4.77 -22.94 0.69
CA ASP A 75 -5.11 -24.37 0.70
C ASP A 75 -4.70 -25.06 2.01
N SER A 76 -3.57 -24.64 2.59
CA SER A 76 -3.11 -25.09 3.91
C SER A 76 -3.89 -24.51 5.09
N LYS A 77 -4.91 -23.68 4.84
CA LYS A 77 -5.72 -22.94 5.83
C LYS A 77 -4.89 -22.04 6.74
N LEU A 78 -3.73 -21.58 6.25
CA LEU A 78 -2.86 -20.65 6.97
C LEU A 78 -3.21 -19.20 6.67
N LEU A 79 -4.12 -18.92 5.73
CA LEU A 79 -4.47 -17.58 5.29
C LEU A 79 -5.96 -17.29 5.55
N THR A 80 -6.24 -16.61 6.66
CA THR A 80 -7.58 -16.08 6.95
C THR A 80 -7.48 -14.54 7.05
N PRO A 81 -7.97 -13.79 6.06
CA PRO A 81 -7.86 -12.33 6.08
C PRO A 81 -8.80 -11.75 7.14
N CYS A 82 -8.36 -10.70 7.83
CA CYS A 82 -9.25 -9.90 8.69
C CYS A 82 -10.03 -8.85 7.90
N GLN A 83 -9.51 -8.44 6.73
CA GLN A 83 -10.20 -7.59 5.77
C GLN A 83 -9.78 -7.99 4.36
N PHE A 84 -10.73 -7.96 3.42
CA PHE A 84 -10.50 -8.25 2.01
C PHE A 84 -10.99 -7.07 1.15
N PHE A 85 -10.23 -6.74 0.11
CA PHE A 85 -10.46 -5.60 -0.78
C PHE A 85 -10.55 -6.08 -2.24
N PRO A 86 -11.76 -6.33 -2.78
CA PRO A 86 -11.97 -6.81 -4.16
C PRO A 86 -12.06 -5.65 -5.15
N TYR A 87 -10.98 -4.88 -5.31
CA TYR A 87 -11.02 -3.64 -6.09
C TYR A 87 -11.45 -3.87 -7.55
N LYS A 88 -12.71 -3.53 -7.84
CA LYS A 88 -13.36 -3.72 -9.15
C LYS A 88 -13.29 -5.17 -9.65
N THR A 89 -13.44 -6.13 -8.75
CA THR A 89 -13.57 -7.54 -9.09
C THR A 89 -14.88 -8.10 -8.55
N GLU A 90 -15.26 -9.27 -9.05
CA GLU A 90 -16.45 -10.02 -8.63
C GLU A 90 -16.24 -10.83 -7.34
N PHE A 91 -14.98 -10.99 -6.92
CA PHE A 91 -14.61 -11.84 -5.79
C PHE A 91 -15.23 -11.35 -4.47
N LYS A 92 -15.80 -12.29 -3.70
CA LYS A 92 -16.39 -12.03 -2.38
C LYS A 92 -15.44 -12.34 -1.24
N SER A 93 -14.41 -13.15 -1.47
CA SER A 93 -13.41 -13.51 -0.47
C SER A 93 -12.02 -13.66 -1.08
N LEU A 94 -11.00 -13.65 -0.21
CA LEU A 94 -9.63 -13.95 -0.62
C LEU A 94 -9.49 -15.39 -1.15
N GLU A 95 -10.20 -16.34 -0.55
CA GLU A 95 -10.21 -17.73 -1.00
C GLU A 95 -10.75 -17.85 -2.43
N GLU A 96 -11.86 -17.17 -2.72
CA GLU A 96 -12.42 -17.12 -4.09
C GLU A 96 -11.42 -16.52 -5.07
N ALA A 97 -10.78 -15.41 -4.70
CA ALA A 97 -9.77 -14.78 -5.55
C ALA A 97 -8.55 -15.68 -5.78
N LEU A 98 -8.02 -16.35 -4.76
CA LEU A 98 -6.86 -17.24 -4.90
C LEU A 98 -7.20 -18.55 -5.64
N ASN A 99 -8.49 -18.91 -5.70
CA ASN A 99 -9.00 -20.03 -6.49
C ASN A 99 -9.23 -19.70 -7.96
N MET A 100 -8.94 -18.48 -8.43
CA MET A 100 -9.02 -18.16 -9.86
C MET A 100 -8.08 -19.04 -10.70
N ASP A 101 -8.45 -19.18 -11.98
CA ASP A 101 -7.64 -19.89 -12.99
C ASP A 101 -6.21 -19.33 -13.05
N ASN A 102 -5.24 -20.21 -13.28
CA ASN A 102 -3.84 -19.80 -13.39
C ASN A 102 -3.62 -18.87 -14.58
N GLU A 103 -4.37 -19.09 -15.66
CA GLU A 103 -4.42 -18.28 -16.87
C GLU A 103 -4.85 -16.84 -16.56
N ARG A 104 -5.88 -16.66 -15.73
CA ARG A 104 -6.29 -15.34 -15.24
C ARG A 104 -5.24 -14.70 -14.35
N ALA A 105 -4.66 -15.48 -13.44
CA ALA A 105 -3.60 -15.00 -12.55
C ALA A 105 -2.36 -14.51 -13.34
N MET A 106 -2.08 -15.13 -14.49
CA MET A 106 -1.02 -14.76 -15.43
C MET A 106 -1.41 -13.69 -16.45
N MET A 107 -2.67 -13.22 -16.44
CA MET A 107 -3.23 -12.27 -17.41
C MET A 107 -3.05 -12.75 -18.86
N THR A 108 -3.38 -14.01 -19.15
CA THR A 108 -3.43 -14.49 -20.53
C THR A 108 -4.55 -13.81 -21.32
N SER A 109 -4.40 -13.73 -22.65
CA SER A 109 -5.37 -13.06 -23.51
C SER A 109 -6.77 -13.63 -23.35
N GLY A 110 -7.77 -12.75 -23.16
CA GLY A 110 -9.17 -13.12 -23.01
C GLY A 110 -9.68 -13.14 -21.56
N TYR A 111 -8.82 -12.91 -20.57
CA TYR A 111 -9.21 -12.76 -19.18
C TYR A 111 -9.33 -11.30 -18.73
N GLU A 112 -10.24 -11.04 -17.78
CA GLU A 112 -10.42 -9.72 -17.15
C GLU A 112 -9.30 -9.42 -16.15
N PRO A 113 -8.81 -8.17 -16.09
CA PRO A 113 -7.81 -7.75 -15.12
C PRO A 113 -8.35 -7.82 -13.71
N TRP A 114 -7.48 -8.03 -12.74
CA TRP A 114 -7.86 -8.15 -11.34
C TRP A 114 -6.85 -7.44 -10.45
N TYR A 115 -7.35 -6.84 -9.37
CA TYR A 115 -6.53 -6.26 -8.32
C TYR A 115 -7.23 -6.48 -6.99
N ILE A 116 -6.52 -7.10 -6.06
CA ILE A 116 -7.03 -7.41 -4.72
C ILE A 116 -6.05 -6.94 -3.65
N GLY A 117 -6.60 -6.60 -2.50
CA GLY A 117 -5.84 -6.42 -1.28
C GLY A 117 -6.42 -7.26 -0.15
N TRP A 118 -5.61 -7.55 0.87
CA TRP A 118 -6.12 -8.08 2.13
C TRP A 118 -5.18 -7.74 3.28
N SER A 119 -5.71 -7.81 4.50
CA SER A 119 -4.94 -7.67 5.73
C SER A 119 -4.86 -9.01 6.48
N ASN A 120 -3.70 -9.25 7.09
CA ASN A 120 -3.43 -10.42 7.91
C ASN A 120 -3.33 -9.96 9.36
N CYS A 121 -4.15 -10.55 10.25
CA CYS A 121 -4.17 -10.20 11.67
C CYS A 121 -3.77 -11.38 12.58
N GLU A 122 -3.68 -12.60 12.04
CA GLU A 122 -3.27 -13.78 12.80
C GLU A 122 -1.74 -13.93 12.82
N ARG A 123 -1.17 -13.95 14.02
CA ARG A 123 0.29 -14.06 14.25
C ARG A 123 0.92 -15.21 13.49
N LYS A 124 0.28 -16.37 13.43
CA LYS A 124 0.82 -17.55 12.74
C LYS A 124 1.01 -17.29 11.25
N SER A 125 -0.02 -16.74 10.58
CA SER A 125 0.01 -16.35 9.17
C SER A 125 1.07 -15.27 8.93
N ILE A 126 1.08 -14.22 9.76
CA ILE A 126 2.02 -13.11 9.66
C ILE A 126 3.47 -13.59 9.79
N ASN A 127 3.76 -14.44 10.78
CA ASN A 127 5.10 -14.99 10.98
C ASN A 127 5.55 -15.79 9.76
N ARG A 128 4.66 -16.61 9.18
CA ARG A 128 4.97 -17.38 7.97
C ARG A 128 5.26 -16.48 6.78
N LEU A 129 4.51 -15.38 6.62
CA LEU A 129 4.71 -14.41 5.56
C LEU A 129 6.02 -13.64 5.73
N LYS A 130 6.38 -13.30 6.96
CA LYS A 130 7.65 -12.62 7.30
C LYS A 130 8.88 -13.45 7.00
N GLU A 131 8.78 -14.77 6.82
CA GLU A 131 9.89 -15.61 6.33
C GLU A 131 10.28 -15.29 4.88
N HIS A 132 9.39 -14.68 4.10
CA HIS A 132 9.58 -14.45 2.66
C HIS A 132 9.88 -12.99 2.28
N ILE A 133 9.85 -12.07 3.26
CA ILE A 133 10.07 -10.64 3.04
C ILE A 133 11.09 -10.10 4.04
N THR A 134 11.82 -9.06 3.63
CA THR A 134 12.69 -8.30 4.52
C THR A 134 12.01 -6.96 4.80
N LEU A 135 11.96 -6.55 6.07
CA LEU A 135 11.45 -5.24 6.44
C LEU A 135 12.43 -4.15 5.95
N PRO A 136 11.94 -2.97 5.53
CA PRO A 136 12.83 -1.88 5.13
C PRO A 136 13.83 -1.51 6.23
N SER A 137 15.09 -1.36 5.85
CA SER A 137 16.21 -1.28 6.79
C SER A 137 16.25 0.04 7.56
N PHE A 138 15.68 1.09 6.98
CA PHE A 138 15.57 2.42 7.55
C PHE A 138 14.48 2.56 8.62
N LEU A 139 13.61 1.56 8.80
CA LEU A 139 12.55 1.62 9.80
C LEU A 139 13.09 1.33 11.21
N PRO A 140 12.68 2.10 12.24
CA PRO A 140 13.06 1.83 13.62
C PRO A 140 12.57 0.45 14.07
N LYS A 141 13.38 -0.27 14.87
CA LYS A 141 13.04 -1.64 15.33
C LYS A 141 11.69 -1.76 16.05
N LEU A 142 11.21 -0.68 16.66
CA LEU A 142 9.94 -0.65 17.40
C LEU A 142 8.73 -0.30 16.53
N SER A 143 8.92 0.01 15.24
CA SER A 143 7.84 0.35 14.31
C SER A 143 6.93 -0.84 13.96
N ASP A 144 7.44 -2.07 14.03
CA ASP A 144 6.72 -3.32 13.71
C ASP A 144 5.89 -3.88 14.90
N ARG A 145 5.55 -3.04 15.89
CA ARG A 145 4.79 -3.50 17.08
C ARG A 145 3.36 -3.93 16.75
N LYS A 146 2.75 -3.36 15.70
CA LYS A 146 1.45 -3.80 15.19
C LYS A 146 1.68 -4.84 14.11
N GLN A 147 1.16 -6.04 14.36
CA GLN A 147 1.42 -7.21 13.52
C GLN A 147 0.60 -7.24 12.24
N THR A 148 -0.23 -6.23 11.95
CA THR A 148 -1.05 -6.25 10.74
C THR A 148 -0.18 -6.10 9.49
N LEU A 149 -0.28 -7.08 8.59
CA LEU A 149 0.40 -7.07 7.30
C LEU A 149 -0.63 -6.96 6.18
N TRP A 150 -0.56 -5.90 5.38
CA TRP A 150 -1.37 -5.76 4.17
C TRP A 150 -0.60 -6.26 2.96
N ILE A 151 -1.29 -6.98 2.09
CA ILE A 151 -0.76 -7.44 0.82
C ILE A 151 -1.71 -6.99 -0.26
N PHE A 152 -1.14 -6.49 -1.34
CA PHE A 152 -1.86 -6.06 -2.53
C PHE A 152 -1.21 -6.70 -3.75
N MET A 153 -2.03 -7.23 -4.64
CA MET A 153 -1.55 -7.86 -5.84
C MET A 153 -2.60 -7.84 -6.95
N GLY A 154 -2.14 -7.91 -8.19
CA GLY A 154 -3.00 -7.92 -9.35
C GLY A 154 -2.20 -7.81 -10.64
N THR A 155 -2.94 -7.56 -11.72
CA THR A 155 -2.43 -7.41 -13.08
C THR A 155 -2.28 -5.94 -13.44
N PRO A 156 -1.57 -5.60 -14.53
CA PRO A 156 -1.53 -4.23 -15.04
C PRO A 156 -2.94 -3.67 -15.27
N GLY A 157 -3.13 -2.37 -15.00
CA GLY A 157 -4.41 -1.69 -15.07
C GLY A 157 -4.78 -0.97 -13.77
N HIS A 158 -6.01 -1.18 -13.30
CA HIS A 158 -6.51 -0.47 -12.12
C HIS A 158 -5.87 -0.99 -10.83
N GLY A 159 -5.62 -0.08 -9.89
CA GLY A 159 -5.32 -0.41 -8.50
C GLY A 159 -6.44 0.06 -7.58
N ALA A 160 -6.06 0.52 -6.38
CA ALA A 160 -7.00 1.12 -5.45
C ALA A 160 -7.44 2.51 -5.96
N PRO A 161 -8.75 2.83 -5.92
CA PRO A 161 -9.26 4.16 -6.28
C PRO A 161 -8.75 5.22 -5.30
N MET A 162 -9.00 6.50 -5.58
CA MET A 162 -8.60 7.59 -4.68
C MET A 162 -9.30 7.47 -3.32
N HIS A 163 -8.54 7.33 -2.22
CA HIS A 163 -9.07 7.17 -0.87
C HIS A 163 -8.12 7.74 0.19
N ILE A 164 -8.58 7.84 1.43
CA ILE A 164 -7.74 8.13 2.59
C ILE A 164 -7.49 6.83 3.35
N ASP A 165 -6.23 6.56 3.69
CA ASP A 165 -5.87 5.43 4.55
C ASP A 165 -6.25 5.72 6.01
N LYS A 166 -7.39 5.19 6.45
CA LYS A 166 -7.84 5.29 7.86
C LYS A 166 -7.16 4.24 8.73
N VAL A 167 -5.86 4.40 8.94
CA VAL A 167 -5.05 3.53 9.81
C VAL A 167 -4.61 4.29 11.05
N ALA A 168 -4.52 3.63 12.20
CA ALA A 168 -4.27 4.35 13.47
C ALA A 168 -2.84 4.91 13.62
N PHE A 169 -1.90 4.50 12.77
CA PHE A 169 -0.49 4.87 12.83
C PHE A 169 0.08 5.00 11.42
N PRO A 170 1.11 5.83 11.20
CA PRO A 170 1.79 5.89 9.91
C PRO A 170 2.15 4.49 9.43
N SER A 171 1.89 4.25 8.16
CA SER A 171 2.14 2.96 7.51
C SER A 171 3.16 3.14 6.39
N TRP A 172 3.64 2.02 5.87
CA TRP A 172 4.58 2.00 4.76
C TRP A 172 4.18 0.88 3.81
N GLN A 173 4.47 1.08 2.53
CA GLN A 173 4.23 0.07 1.52
C GLN A 173 5.47 -0.09 0.63
N THR A 174 5.98 -1.32 0.58
CA THR A 174 7.09 -1.69 -0.29
C THR A 174 6.59 -2.37 -1.56
N GLN A 175 7.09 -1.94 -2.71
CA GLN A 175 6.82 -2.61 -3.98
C GLN A 175 7.73 -3.84 -4.11
N ILE A 176 7.13 -5.03 -4.07
CA ILE A 176 7.88 -6.30 -4.07
C ILE A 176 8.21 -6.78 -5.49
N SER A 177 7.28 -6.65 -6.43
CA SER A 177 7.44 -7.07 -7.83
C SER A 177 6.56 -6.19 -8.73
N GLY A 178 6.89 -6.14 -10.02
CA GLY A 178 6.19 -5.26 -10.98
C GLY A 178 6.31 -3.78 -10.61
N TYR A 179 5.43 -2.96 -11.18
CA TYR A 179 5.50 -1.51 -11.02
C TYR A 179 4.15 -0.93 -10.61
N LYS A 180 4.22 0.18 -9.88
CA LYS A 180 3.04 0.89 -9.40
C LYS A 180 3.24 2.40 -9.49
N LYS A 181 2.26 3.10 -10.06
CA LYS A 181 2.19 4.55 -9.95
C LYS A 181 1.30 4.91 -8.77
N TRP A 182 1.82 5.75 -7.88
CA TRP A 182 1.07 6.38 -6.82
C TRP A 182 0.71 7.80 -7.22
N THR A 183 -0.54 8.16 -7.02
CA THR A 183 -1.02 9.53 -7.14
C THR A 183 -1.48 9.99 -5.78
N LEU A 184 -0.87 11.05 -5.26
CA LEU A 184 -1.19 11.65 -3.97
C LEU A 184 -1.86 13.00 -4.21
N ARG A 185 -3.02 13.23 -3.60
CA ARG A 185 -3.78 14.47 -3.71
C ARG A 185 -3.76 15.18 -2.37
N THR A 186 -3.46 16.49 -2.39
CA THR A 186 -3.56 17.31 -1.19
C THR A 186 -5.03 17.53 -0.82
N PRO A 187 -5.33 17.76 0.46
CA PRO A 187 -6.65 18.17 0.90
C PRO A 187 -7.04 19.54 0.37
N ALA A 188 -8.35 19.77 0.24
CA ALA A 188 -8.89 20.96 -0.40
C ALA A 188 -8.48 22.25 0.32
N GLU A 189 -8.41 22.22 1.66
CA GLU A 189 -7.98 23.35 2.49
C GLU A 189 -6.52 23.75 2.25
N CYS A 190 -5.69 22.88 1.66
CA CYS A 190 -4.29 23.13 1.36
C CYS A 190 -4.01 23.56 -0.09
N PHE A 191 -5.02 23.63 -0.96
CA PHE A 191 -4.84 23.91 -2.40
C PHE A 191 -4.21 25.27 -2.75
N PHE A 192 -4.25 26.23 -1.84
CA PHE A 192 -3.63 27.55 -2.04
C PHE A 192 -2.22 27.65 -1.46
N LYS A 193 -1.77 26.65 -0.69
CA LYS A 193 -0.42 26.59 -0.09
C LYS A 193 0.45 25.53 -0.74
N CYS A 194 -0.17 24.47 -1.26
CA CYS A 194 0.51 23.28 -1.75
C CYS A 194 0.08 22.92 -3.16
N LYS A 195 0.96 22.23 -3.89
CA LYS A 195 0.58 21.58 -5.15
C LYS A 195 -0.58 20.62 -4.91
N ARG A 196 -1.53 20.59 -5.83
CA ARG A 196 -2.79 19.84 -5.68
C ARG A 196 -2.61 18.33 -5.77
N MET A 197 -1.60 17.90 -6.53
CA MET A 197 -1.39 16.50 -6.88
C MET A 197 0.09 16.21 -7.11
N PHE A 198 0.51 15.04 -6.67
CA PHE A 198 1.84 14.48 -6.85
C PHE A 198 1.71 13.09 -7.46
N GLU A 199 2.71 12.71 -8.25
CA GLU A 199 2.82 11.36 -8.78
C GLU A 199 4.21 10.83 -8.50
N VAL A 200 4.30 9.55 -8.16
CA VAL A 200 5.57 8.86 -7.99
C VAL A 200 5.47 7.42 -8.49
N PHE A 201 6.53 6.99 -9.15
CA PHE A 201 6.63 5.65 -9.69
C PHE A 201 7.44 4.76 -8.74
N MET A 202 6.84 3.64 -8.36
CA MET A 202 7.39 2.65 -7.46
C MET A 202 7.90 1.47 -8.27
N GLU A 203 9.21 1.28 -8.23
CA GLU A 203 9.89 0.11 -8.78
C GLU A 203 10.17 -0.92 -7.68
N PRO A 204 10.47 -2.18 -8.03
CA PRO A 204 10.77 -3.21 -7.04
C PRO A 204 11.87 -2.77 -6.06
N GLY A 205 11.59 -2.81 -4.76
CA GLY A 205 12.49 -2.33 -3.70
C GLY A 205 12.21 -0.91 -3.20
N SER A 206 11.37 -0.14 -3.90
CA SER A 206 10.90 1.15 -3.42
C SER A 206 9.91 0.97 -2.27
N THR A 207 10.05 1.77 -1.21
CA THR A 207 9.12 1.86 -0.09
C THR A 207 8.61 3.28 0.04
N ILE A 208 7.29 3.47 0.07
CA ILE A 208 6.66 4.77 0.32
C ILE A 208 6.07 4.79 1.73
N LEU A 209 6.18 5.94 2.40
CA LEU A 209 5.49 6.21 3.65
C LEU A 209 4.09 6.77 3.37
N SER A 210 3.09 6.18 4.01
CA SER A 210 1.72 6.69 4.04
C SER A 210 1.44 7.21 5.44
N PHE A 211 1.15 8.50 5.55
CA PHE A 211 0.79 9.15 6.81
C PHE A 211 -0.74 9.14 6.98
N VAL A 212 -1.17 9.11 8.24
CA VAL A 212 -2.57 8.88 8.61
C VAL A 212 -3.39 10.13 8.37
N ASP A 213 -4.43 9.99 7.57
CA ASP A 213 -5.42 11.04 7.34
C ASP A 213 -4.89 12.30 6.63
N GLU A 214 -3.62 12.47 6.24
CA GLU A 214 -3.16 13.71 5.57
C GLU A 214 -3.28 13.68 4.04
N TRP A 215 -3.14 12.51 3.40
CA TRP A 215 -3.08 12.37 1.95
C TRP A 215 -4.20 11.50 1.40
N LYS A 216 -4.81 11.95 0.30
CA LYS A 216 -5.62 11.08 -0.56
C LYS A 216 -4.71 10.34 -1.53
N VAL A 217 -4.82 9.02 -1.60
CA VAL A 217 -3.95 8.14 -2.38
C VAL A 217 -4.74 7.34 -3.41
N GLN A 218 -4.18 7.23 -4.62
CA GLN A 218 -4.64 6.33 -5.67
C GLN A 218 -3.45 5.54 -6.21
N MET A 219 -3.70 4.27 -6.56
CA MET A 219 -2.69 3.38 -7.11
C MET A 219 -3.10 2.85 -8.48
N MET A 220 -2.15 2.77 -9.41
CA MET A 220 -2.29 2.16 -10.73
C MET A 220 -1.15 1.17 -10.95
N HIS A 221 -1.44 0.03 -11.57
CA HIS A 221 -0.48 -1.06 -11.78
C HIS A 221 0.01 -1.09 -13.23
N TYR A 222 1.31 -1.36 -13.39
CA TYR A 222 1.98 -1.45 -14.68
C TYR A 222 2.82 -2.73 -14.76
#